data_AF-A0A3A9KRZ5-F1
#
_entry.id   AF-A0A3A9KRZ5-F1
#
_cell.length_a   1.000
_cell.length_b   1.000
_cell.length_c   1.000
_cell.angle_alpha   90.00
_cell.angle_beta   90.00
_cell.angle_gamma   90.00
#
_symmetry.space_group_name_H-M   'P 1'
#
loop_
_entity.id
_entity.type
_entity.pdbx_description
1 polymer ?
#
loop_
_entity_poly.entity_id
_entity_poly.type
_entity_poly.pdbx_seq_one_letter_code
_entity_poly.pdbx_strand_id
1 'polypeptide(L)'
;MLDDGQTLPEPFTKKDIVLKNKRYYSTNFVVLLKFSLAQDALNVLGLALSTSIRPEVREFYKTCLTKTADLVDMCLKLKVKLGLHQPLIYLPENQKVDKINKQEFLGNFFGRNRNLTTSEVLQLTNNYRAIEVTREVCRSFSRSMNTELKAHYERGIEMCKDHLESIKSKLDKDELPQLPTWESEIDTEGGAPFSEQVDAIQNSKFNECCCGPLRSLCFFHIP
;
A
#
# COMPACT_ATOMS: atom_id res chain seq x y z
N MET A 1 31.14 11.72 -5.25
CA MET A 1 31.18 11.01 -6.55
C MET A 1 31.44 9.54 -6.22
N LEU A 2 30.71 8.62 -6.84
CA LEU A 2 30.90 7.18 -6.63
C LEU A 2 32.06 6.76 -7.55
N ASP A 3 33.19 6.38 -6.97
CA ASP A 3 34.46 6.01 -7.64
C ASP A 3 34.50 4.53 -8.04
N ASP A 4 33.33 3.90 -8.20
CA ASP A 4 33.21 2.44 -8.31
C ASP A 4 33.01 1.97 -9.76
N GLY A 5 33.19 2.86 -10.76
CA GLY A 5 33.05 2.52 -12.19
C GLY A 5 31.65 2.08 -12.63
N GLN A 6 30.65 2.17 -11.76
CA GLN A 6 29.26 1.86 -12.10
C GLN A 6 28.62 3.02 -12.86
N THR A 7 28.14 2.73 -14.07
CA THR A 7 27.30 3.66 -14.82
C THR A 7 26.01 3.90 -14.04
N LEU A 8 25.70 5.17 -13.78
CA LEU A 8 24.44 5.55 -13.16
C LEU A 8 23.28 5.18 -14.11
N PRO A 9 22.18 4.63 -13.59
CA PRO A 9 20.99 4.42 -14.39
C PRO A 9 20.52 5.76 -14.97
N GLU A 10 20.11 5.76 -16.24
CA GLU A 10 19.67 6.97 -16.92
C GLU A 10 18.48 7.60 -16.17
N PRO A 11 18.56 8.89 -15.79
CA PRO A 11 17.47 9.56 -15.10
C PRO A 11 16.30 9.78 -16.04
N PHE A 12 15.07 9.69 -15.51
CA PHE A 12 13.87 10.01 -16.28
C PHE A 12 13.95 11.41 -16.88
N THR A 13 13.67 11.51 -18.18
CA THR A 13 13.61 12.75 -18.93
C THR A 13 12.17 13.14 -19.24
N LYS A 14 11.95 14.37 -19.71
CA LYS A 14 10.62 14.82 -20.15
C LYS A 14 10.03 13.99 -21.29
N LYS A 15 10.86 13.20 -22.00
CA LYS A 15 10.41 12.31 -23.08
C LYS A 15 9.71 11.05 -22.54
N ASP A 16 10.00 10.67 -21.30
CA ASP A 16 9.44 9.48 -20.66
C ASP A 16 8.06 9.75 -20.06
N ILE A 17 7.68 11.03 -19.99
CA ILE A 17 6.42 11.55 -19.48
C ILE A 17 5.47 11.79 -20.65
N VAL A 18 4.66 10.79 -20.99
CA VAL A 18 3.61 10.90 -22.02
C VAL A 18 2.31 11.38 -21.37
N LEU A 19 2.18 12.70 -21.13
CA LEU A 19 0.92 13.31 -20.68
C LEU A 19 0.00 13.56 -21.87
N LYS A 20 -0.48 12.49 -22.52
CA LYS A 20 -1.47 12.62 -23.60
C LYS A 20 -2.88 12.86 -23.09
N ASN A 21 -3.18 12.45 -21.86
CA ASN A 21 -4.53 12.51 -21.30
C ASN A 21 -4.73 13.71 -20.35
N LYS A 22 -5.99 14.16 -20.32
CA LYS A 22 -6.54 14.94 -19.21
C LYS A 22 -6.28 14.17 -17.90
N ARG A 23 -6.17 14.91 -16.80
CA ARG A 23 -5.86 14.42 -15.45
C ARG A 23 -6.50 13.06 -15.13
N TYR A 24 -5.69 12.00 -15.12
CA TYR A 24 -6.15 10.63 -14.90
C TYR A 24 -6.54 10.35 -13.43
N TYR A 25 -5.81 10.94 -12.50
CA TYR A 25 -6.08 10.83 -11.06
C TYR A 25 -6.65 12.13 -10.51
N SER A 26 -7.73 12.03 -9.76
CA SER A 26 -8.27 13.15 -9.01
C SER A 26 -7.24 13.71 -8.01
N THR A 27 -7.50 14.92 -7.48
CA THR A 27 -6.67 15.46 -6.38
C THR A 27 -6.67 14.54 -5.18
N ASN A 28 -7.82 13.95 -4.86
CA ASN A 28 -7.98 13.08 -3.72
C ASN A 28 -7.15 11.80 -3.88
N PHE A 29 -7.21 11.16 -5.05
CA PHE A 29 -6.43 9.96 -5.31
C PHE A 29 -4.93 10.23 -5.25
N VAL A 30 -4.46 11.36 -5.78
CA VAL A 30 -3.04 11.73 -5.70
C VAL A 30 -2.59 11.86 -4.25
N VAL A 31 -3.42 12.40 -3.36
CA VAL A 31 -3.12 12.49 -1.93
C VAL A 31 -3.07 11.09 -1.30
N LEU A 32 -4.02 10.21 -1.61
CA LEU A 32 -4.06 8.83 -1.13
C LEU A 32 -2.85 8.02 -1.60
N LEU A 33 -2.50 8.13 -2.88
CA LEU A 33 -1.35 7.46 -3.50
C LEU A 33 -0.03 7.94 -2.88
N LYS A 34 0.17 9.26 -2.78
CA LYS A 34 1.38 9.82 -2.14
C LYS A 34 1.53 9.36 -0.70
N PHE A 35 0.42 9.35 0.04
CA PHE A 35 0.42 8.87 1.41
C PHE A 35 0.82 7.39 1.49
N SER A 36 0.24 6.52 0.65
CA SER A 36 0.59 5.09 0.61
C SER A 36 2.07 4.88 0.29
N LEU A 37 2.57 5.54 -0.76
CA LEU A 37 3.97 5.45 -1.16
C LEU A 37 4.94 5.95 -0.07
N ALA A 38 4.57 7.03 0.63
CA ALA A 38 5.38 7.54 1.73
C ALA A 38 5.41 6.58 2.92
N GLN A 39 4.29 5.91 3.24
CA GLN A 39 4.28 4.86 4.26
C GLN A 39 5.18 3.68 3.89
N ASP A 40 5.12 3.20 2.65
CA ASP A 40 5.97 2.12 2.18
C ASP A 40 7.45 2.52 2.19
N ALA A 41 7.76 3.76 1.78
CA ALA A 41 9.11 4.30 1.80
C ALA A 41 9.69 4.35 3.21
N LEU A 42 8.91 4.68 4.25
CA LEU A 42 9.39 4.63 5.64
C LEU A 42 9.89 3.23 6.03
N ASN A 43 9.16 2.19 5.65
CA ASN A 43 9.55 0.80 5.94
C ASN A 43 10.85 0.43 5.24
N VAL A 44 10.95 0.74 3.93
CA VAL A 44 12.14 0.43 3.12
C VAL A 44 13.36 1.22 3.61
N LEU A 45 13.21 2.51 3.89
CA LEU A 45 14.29 3.37 4.39
C LEU A 45 14.74 2.95 5.80
N GLY A 46 13.82 2.55 6.67
CA GLY A 46 14.14 2.03 7.99
C GLY A 46 14.96 0.75 7.92
N LEU A 47 14.56 -0.18 7.04
CA LEU A 47 15.32 -1.41 6.78
C LEU A 47 16.71 -1.08 6.21
N ALA A 48 16.79 -0.25 5.17
CA ALA A 48 18.05 0.13 4.53
C ALA A 48 19.01 0.82 5.51
N LEU A 49 18.51 1.67 6.40
CA LEU A 49 19.29 2.30 7.45
C LEU A 49 19.87 1.25 8.44
N SER A 50 19.09 0.23 8.78
CA SER A 50 19.48 -0.81 9.74
C SER A 50 20.49 -1.82 9.18
N THR A 51 20.47 -2.06 7.87
CA THR A 51 21.34 -3.05 7.19
C THR A 51 22.60 -2.43 6.59
N SER A 52 22.66 -1.10 6.48
CA SER A 52 23.82 -0.39 5.91
C SER A 52 25.00 -0.31 6.88
N ILE A 53 26.20 -0.66 6.40
CA ILE A 53 27.44 -0.60 7.19
C ILE A 53 28.14 0.77 7.03
N ARG A 54 28.13 1.34 5.81
CA ARG A 54 28.85 2.59 5.50
C ARG A 54 28.21 3.80 6.19
N PRO A 55 28.96 4.60 6.98
CA PRO A 55 28.41 5.75 7.71
C PRO A 55 27.73 6.80 6.81
N GLU A 56 28.33 7.13 5.66
CA GLU A 56 27.80 8.09 4.69
C GLU A 56 26.42 7.65 4.14
N VAL A 57 26.30 6.37 3.83
CA VAL A 57 25.07 5.75 3.32
C VAL A 57 23.98 5.75 4.40
N ARG A 58 24.35 5.47 5.65
CA ARG A 58 23.42 5.57 6.78
C ARG A 58 22.93 7.01 6.98
N GLU A 59 23.81 8.01 6.88
CA GLU A 59 23.42 9.41 7.03
C GLU A 59 22.48 9.88 5.91
N PHE A 60 22.71 9.40 4.69
CA PHE A 60 21.78 9.58 3.57
C PHE A 60 20.40 8.99 3.90
N TYR A 61 20.32 7.73 4.35
CA TYR A 61 19.04 7.09 4.68
C TYR A 61 18.33 7.76 5.86
N LYS A 62 19.06 8.23 6.89
CA LYS A 62 18.45 9.04 7.97
C LYS A 62 17.80 10.30 7.42
N THR A 63 18.50 11.03 6.56
CA THR A 63 17.97 12.26 5.95
C THR A 63 16.70 11.97 5.14
N CYS A 64 16.71 10.90 4.34
CA CYS A 64 15.53 10.45 3.60
C CYS A 64 14.39 10.05 4.53
N LEU A 65 14.67 9.35 5.63
CA LEU A 65 13.68 8.91 6.59
C LEU A 65 12.98 10.11 7.25
N THR A 66 13.74 11.12 7.70
CA THR A 66 13.17 12.37 8.28
C THR A 66 12.26 13.08 7.28
N LYS A 67 12.73 13.31 6.05
CA LYS A 67 11.92 13.96 5.01
C LYS A 67 10.66 13.18 4.66
N THR A 68 10.75 11.84 4.69
CA THR A 68 9.61 10.97 4.40
C THR A 68 8.60 11.00 5.55
N ALA A 69 9.06 11.08 6.81
CA ALA A 69 8.20 11.25 7.97
C ALA A 69 7.42 12.58 7.91
N ASP A 70 8.09 13.67 7.54
CA ASP A 70 7.44 14.97 7.31
C ASP A 70 6.40 14.89 6.19
N LEU A 71 6.70 14.16 5.10
CA LEU A 71 5.76 13.94 4.00
C LEU A 71 4.52 13.17 4.46
N VAL A 72 4.68 12.15 5.29
CA VAL A 72 3.57 11.39 5.87
C VAL A 72 2.68 12.30 6.71
N ASP A 73 3.25 13.14 7.58
CA ASP A 73 2.50 14.09 8.40
C ASP A 73 1.71 15.11 7.54
N MET A 74 2.34 15.68 6.52
CA MET A 74 1.67 16.57 5.56
C MET A 74 0.50 15.87 4.86
N CYS A 75 0.71 14.64 4.38
CA CYS A 75 -0.34 13.85 3.74
C CYS A 75 -1.48 13.51 4.71
N LEU A 76 -1.20 13.18 5.98
CA LEU A 76 -2.23 12.94 6.99
C LEU A 76 -3.10 14.18 7.21
N LYS A 77 -2.48 15.35 7.39
CA LYS A 77 -3.19 16.63 7.55
C LYS A 77 -4.09 16.92 6.35
N LEU A 78 -3.60 16.67 5.13
CA LEU A 78 -4.39 16.83 3.91
C LEU A 78 -5.56 15.83 3.83
N LYS A 79 -5.34 14.56 4.18
CA LYS A 79 -6.41 13.55 4.18
C LYS A 79 -7.52 13.91 5.16
N VAL A 80 -7.18 14.41 6.34
CA VAL A 80 -8.17 14.89 7.32
C VAL A 80 -8.94 16.08 6.73
N LYS A 81 -8.24 17.08 6.19
CA LYS A 81 -8.85 18.28 5.60
C LYS A 81 -9.78 17.97 4.42
N LEU A 82 -9.44 16.98 3.61
CA LEU A 82 -10.21 16.57 2.44
C LEU A 82 -11.31 15.53 2.76
N GLY A 83 -11.47 15.12 4.02
CA GLY A 83 -12.43 14.08 4.38
C GLY A 83 -12.07 12.67 3.88
N LEU A 84 -10.81 12.43 3.51
CA LEU A 84 -10.28 11.16 3.01
C LEU A 84 -9.79 10.22 4.13
N HIS A 85 -10.15 10.52 5.37
CA HIS A 85 -9.84 9.68 6.51
C HIS A 85 -10.95 8.63 6.70
N GLN A 86 -10.57 7.42 7.09
CA GLN A 86 -11.55 6.39 7.43
C GLN A 86 -12.31 6.82 8.70
N PRO A 87 -13.57 6.39 8.85
CA PRO A 87 -14.35 6.67 10.05
C PRO A 87 -13.57 6.17 11.28
N LEU A 88 -13.65 6.93 12.37
CA LEU A 88 -13.15 6.46 13.66
C LEU A 88 -13.95 5.22 14.05
N ILE A 89 -13.27 4.08 14.15
CA ILE A 89 -13.89 2.83 14.58
C ILE A 89 -13.90 2.87 16.12
N TYR A 90 -15.06 3.21 16.68
CA TYR A 90 -15.29 3.11 18.12
C TYR A 90 -15.45 1.65 18.50
N LEU A 91 -14.49 1.12 19.23
CA LEU A 91 -14.63 -0.19 19.84
C LEU A 91 -15.22 -0.02 21.24
N PRO A 92 -16.17 -0.87 21.65
CA PRO A 92 -16.72 -0.81 23.00
C PRO A 92 -15.59 -0.95 24.01
N GLU A 93 -15.49 0.00 24.95
CA GLU A 93 -14.53 -0.08 26.05
C GLU A 93 -14.86 -1.31 26.89
N ASN A 94 -13.94 -2.28 26.92
CA ASN A 94 -14.01 -3.37 27.89
C ASN A 94 -13.78 -2.78 29.29
N GLN A 95 -14.85 -2.49 30.02
CA GLN A 95 -14.84 -1.91 31.37
C GLN A 95 -14.10 -2.76 32.42
N LYS A 96 -13.65 -3.97 32.08
CA LYS A 96 -12.87 -4.84 32.95
C LYS A 96 -11.51 -5.12 32.32
N VAL A 97 -10.46 -4.71 33.03
CA VAL A 97 -9.09 -5.16 32.78
C VAL A 97 -9.00 -6.62 33.24
N ASP A 98 -9.51 -7.55 32.43
CA ASP A 98 -9.30 -8.97 32.68
C ASP A 98 -7.84 -9.30 32.39
N LYS A 99 -7.14 -9.80 33.40
CA LYS A 99 -5.80 -10.36 33.22
C LYS A 99 -5.92 -11.50 32.22
N ILE A 100 -5.21 -11.36 31.10
CA ILE A 100 -5.21 -12.31 29.99
C ILE A 100 -4.82 -13.71 30.51
N ASN A 101 -5.81 -14.58 30.68
CA ASN A 101 -5.57 -16.02 30.82
C ASN A 101 -5.18 -16.56 29.44
N LYS A 102 -3.92 -16.96 29.34
CA LYS A 102 -3.08 -17.00 28.11
C LYS A 102 -3.57 -17.87 26.95
N GLN A 103 -4.65 -18.64 27.09
CA GLN A 103 -5.14 -19.55 26.03
C GLN A 103 -6.41 -19.08 25.31
N GLU A 104 -7.21 -18.19 25.89
CA GLU A 104 -8.43 -17.70 25.23
C GLU A 104 -8.18 -16.46 24.37
N PHE A 105 -7.15 -15.68 24.72
CA PHE A 105 -6.71 -14.49 23.99
C PHE A 105 -5.94 -14.84 22.71
N LEU A 106 -5.11 -15.90 22.77
CA LEU A 106 -4.49 -16.50 21.61
C LEU A 106 -5.55 -17.37 20.93
N GLY A 107 -6.41 -16.75 20.13
CA GLY A 107 -7.36 -17.46 19.31
C GLY A 107 -6.64 -18.57 18.55
N ASN A 108 -6.90 -19.82 18.92
CA ASN A 108 -6.30 -20.95 18.25
C ASN A 108 -6.75 -20.98 16.79
N PHE A 109 -5.86 -21.45 15.94
CA PHE A 109 -6.02 -21.80 14.52
C PHE A 109 -7.26 -22.70 14.22
N PHE A 110 -7.96 -23.17 15.26
CA PHE A 110 -9.12 -24.06 15.23
C PHE A 110 -10.36 -23.45 15.93
N GLY A 111 -10.94 -22.40 15.35
CA GLY A 111 -12.40 -22.20 15.41
C GLY A 111 -13.02 -21.65 16.70
N ARG A 112 -12.43 -20.63 17.34
CA ARG A 112 -13.19 -19.80 18.30
C ARG A 112 -13.40 -18.38 17.74
N ASN A 113 -14.67 -17.98 17.60
CA ASN A 113 -15.12 -16.63 17.28
C ASN A 113 -14.79 -15.70 18.47
N ARG A 114 -13.60 -15.10 18.46
CA ARG A 114 -13.38 -13.89 19.26
C ARG A 114 -13.52 -12.68 18.37
N ASN A 115 -14.03 -11.59 18.94
CA ASN A 115 -14.01 -10.30 18.26
C ASN A 115 -12.55 -9.85 18.07
N LEU A 116 -12.33 -9.08 17.02
CA LEU A 116 -11.12 -8.41 16.64
C LEU A 116 -10.72 -7.42 17.73
N THR A 117 -9.43 -7.46 18.09
CA THR A 117 -8.83 -6.46 18.97
C THR A 117 -8.66 -5.14 18.23
N THR A 118 -8.50 -4.04 18.98
CA THR A 118 -8.22 -2.71 18.42
C THR A 118 -7.03 -2.70 17.46
N SER A 119 -5.96 -3.42 17.80
CA SER A 119 -4.78 -3.52 16.94
C SER A 119 -5.06 -4.28 15.65
N GLU A 120 -5.88 -5.33 15.69
CA GLU A 120 -6.27 -6.09 14.49
C GLU A 120 -7.18 -5.28 13.58
N VAL A 121 -8.16 -4.58 14.15
CA VAL A 121 -9.02 -3.66 13.39
C VAL A 121 -8.16 -2.60 12.71
N LEU A 122 -7.26 -1.95 13.43
CA LEU A 122 -6.33 -0.96 12.87
C LEU A 122 -5.50 -1.55 11.72
N GLN A 123 -4.96 -2.75 11.89
CA GLN A 123 -4.15 -3.41 10.86
C GLN A 123 -4.99 -3.77 9.63
N LEU A 124 -6.18 -4.35 9.82
CA LEU A 124 -7.09 -4.69 8.72
C LEU A 124 -7.52 -3.44 7.95
N THR A 125 -7.87 -2.37 8.64
CA THR A 125 -8.27 -1.08 8.05
C THR A 125 -7.12 -0.43 7.27
N ASN A 126 -5.88 -0.51 7.78
CA ASN A 126 -4.68 -0.05 7.07
C ASN A 126 -4.38 -0.89 5.82
N ASN A 127 -4.43 -2.22 5.95
CA ASN A 127 -4.19 -3.15 4.85
C ASN A 127 -5.24 -2.98 3.75
N TYR A 128 -6.52 -2.84 4.13
CA TYR A 128 -7.62 -2.58 3.20
C TYR A 128 -7.33 -1.34 2.35
N ARG A 129 -6.94 -0.22 2.98
CA ARG A 129 -6.58 1.00 2.25
C ARG A 129 -5.41 0.77 1.30
N ALA A 130 -4.35 0.11 1.75
CA ALA A 130 -3.18 -0.11 0.90
C ALA A 130 -3.58 -0.93 -0.34
N ILE A 131 -4.32 -2.03 -0.15
CA ILE A 131 -4.77 -2.90 -1.23
C ILE A 131 -5.74 -2.18 -2.17
N GLU A 132 -6.64 -1.36 -1.65
CA GLU A 132 -7.58 -0.57 -2.46
C GLU A 132 -6.82 0.46 -3.32
N VAL A 133 -5.83 1.19 -2.77
CA VAL A 133 -4.97 2.07 -3.58
C VAL A 133 -4.21 1.27 -4.64
N THR A 134 -3.65 0.12 -4.27
CA THR A 134 -2.93 -0.76 -5.21
C THR A 134 -3.84 -1.26 -6.32
N ARG A 135 -5.09 -1.66 -6.03
CA ARG A 135 -6.06 -2.11 -7.03
C ARG A 135 -6.32 -1.03 -8.06
N GLU A 136 -6.54 0.19 -7.61
CA GLU A 136 -6.81 1.34 -8.47
C GLU A 136 -5.56 1.72 -9.29
N VAL A 137 -4.36 1.61 -8.73
CA VAL A 137 -3.12 1.69 -9.51
C VAL A 137 -3.05 0.58 -10.56
N CYS A 138 -3.30 -0.68 -10.22
CA CYS A 138 -3.31 -1.77 -11.22
C CYS A 138 -4.36 -1.53 -12.32
N ARG A 139 -5.53 -1.00 -11.99
CA ARG A 139 -6.57 -0.59 -12.95
C ARG A 139 -6.11 0.50 -13.91
N SER A 140 -5.23 1.39 -13.47
CA SER A 140 -4.61 2.37 -14.36
C SER A 140 -3.65 1.75 -15.37
N PHE A 141 -2.86 0.76 -14.92
CA PHE A 141 -1.85 0.10 -15.72
C PHE A 141 -2.39 -1.05 -16.58
N SER A 142 -3.56 -1.61 -16.28
CA SER A 142 -4.24 -2.59 -17.15
C SER A 142 -4.68 -1.99 -18.50
N ARG A 143 -4.55 -0.67 -18.65
CA ARG A 143 -4.74 0.04 -19.93
C ARG A 143 -3.47 0.11 -20.78
N SER A 144 -2.38 -0.53 -20.35
CA SER A 144 -1.15 -0.61 -21.11
C SER A 144 -1.40 -1.12 -22.52
N MET A 145 -0.64 -0.59 -23.49
CA MET A 145 -0.67 -1.08 -24.87
C MET A 145 -0.02 -2.46 -25.01
N ASN A 146 0.78 -2.87 -24.02
CA ASN A 146 1.39 -4.19 -23.97
C ASN A 146 0.41 -5.22 -23.39
N THR A 147 0.09 -6.25 -24.17
CA THR A 147 -0.90 -7.28 -23.82
C THR A 147 -0.49 -8.16 -22.64
N GLU A 148 0.81 -8.44 -22.48
CA GLU A 148 1.33 -9.23 -21.36
C GLU A 148 1.23 -8.45 -20.05
N LEU A 149 1.65 -7.18 -20.07
CA LEU A 149 1.54 -6.27 -18.92
C LEU A 149 0.08 -6.06 -18.55
N LYS A 150 -0.79 -5.84 -19.55
CA LYS A 150 -2.23 -5.74 -19.33
C LYS A 150 -2.78 -6.95 -18.59
N ALA A 151 -2.49 -8.17 -19.07
CA ALA A 151 -2.97 -9.41 -18.44
C ALA A 151 -2.39 -9.59 -17.02
N HIS A 152 -1.16 -9.14 -16.78
CA HIS A 152 -0.55 -9.14 -15.45
C HIS A 152 -1.28 -8.21 -14.48
N TYR A 153 -1.55 -6.96 -14.88
CA TYR A 153 -2.29 -6.01 -14.04
C TYR A 153 -3.75 -6.42 -13.84
N GLU A 154 -4.41 -7.01 -14.85
CA GLU A 154 -5.76 -7.59 -14.70
C GLU A 154 -5.78 -8.70 -13.64
N ARG A 155 -4.79 -9.60 -13.63
CA ARG A 155 -4.63 -10.60 -12.57
C ARG A 155 -4.43 -9.94 -11.20
N GLY A 156 -3.61 -8.88 -11.14
CA GLY A 156 -3.39 -8.12 -9.91
C GLY A 156 -4.67 -7.48 -9.35
N ILE A 157 -5.56 -7.02 -10.23
CA ILE A 157 -6.87 -6.47 -9.84
C ILE A 157 -7.74 -7.53 -9.17
N GLU A 158 -7.84 -8.74 -9.75
CA GLU A 158 -8.61 -9.84 -9.17
C GLU A 158 -8.05 -10.26 -7.81
N MET A 159 -6.73 -10.40 -7.68
CA MET A 159 -6.10 -10.70 -6.38
C MET A 159 -6.40 -9.63 -5.32
N CYS A 160 -6.44 -8.36 -5.71
CA CYS A 160 -6.81 -7.28 -4.79
C CYS A 160 -8.28 -7.38 -4.37
N LYS A 161 -9.20 -7.74 -5.28
CA LYS A 161 -10.62 -7.94 -4.95
C LYS A 161 -10.78 -9.05 -3.90
N ASP A 162 -10.16 -10.20 -4.11
CA ASP A 162 -10.22 -11.34 -3.19
C ASP A 162 -9.78 -10.94 -1.76
N HIS A 163 -8.65 -10.21 -1.66
CA HIS A 163 -8.17 -9.74 -0.36
C HIS A 163 -9.09 -8.70 0.28
N LEU A 164 -9.65 -7.77 -0.50
CA LEU A 164 -10.58 -6.76 0.01
C LEU A 164 -11.87 -7.40 0.51
N GLU A 165 -12.41 -8.39 -0.21
CA GLU A 165 -13.58 -9.17 0.22
C GLU A 165 -13.29 -9.96 1.50
N SER A 166 -12.11 -10.58 1.60
CA SER A 166 -11.68 -11.28 2.82
C SER A 166 -11.62 -10.33 4.03
N ILE A 167 -11.08 -9.13 3.86
CA ILE A 167 -11.00 -8.12 4.93
C ILE A 167 -12.41 -7.61 5.28
N LYS A 168 -13.24 -7.29 4.29
CA LYS A 168 -14.64 -6.87 4.51
C LYS A 168 -15.41 -7.92 5.30
N SER A 169 -15.33 -9.19 4.90
CA SER A 169 -16.00 -10.29 5.61
C SER A 169 -15.56 -10.39 7.08
N LYS A 170 -14.30 -10.09 7.40
CA LYS A 170 -13.81 -10.07 8.79
C LYS A 170 -14.36 -8.89 9.58
N LEU A 171 -14.44 -7.70 8.97
CA LEU A 171 -15.00 -6.51 9.61
C LEU A 171 -16.51 -6.67 9.83
N ASP A 172 -17.22 -7.25 8.85
CA ASP A 172 -18.67 -7.47 8.90
C ASP A 172 -19.09 -8.44 10.00
N LYS A 173 -18.28 -9.49 10.25
CA LYS A 173 -18.53 -10.45 11.33
C LYS A 173 -18.56 -9.82 12.72
N ASP A 174 -17.86 -8.70 12.87
CA ASP A 174 -17.74 -7.95 14.12
C ASP A 174 -18.60 -6.68 14.11
N GLU A 175 -19.51 -6.57 13.14
CA GLU A 175 -20.43 -5.42 12.97
C GLU A 175 -19.70 -4.07 12.85
N LEU A 176 -18.48 -4.08 12.26
CA LEU A 176 -17.66 -2.90 12.05
C LEU A 176 -18.06 -2.15 10.76
N PRO A 177 -17.77 -0.83 10.66
CA PRO A 177 -18.20 -0.04 9.51
C PRO A 177 -17.53 -0.46 8.20
N GLN A 178 -18.31 -0.37 7.11
CA GLN A 178 -17.81 -0.56 5.76
C GLN A 178 -16.73 0.49 5.42
N LEU A 179 -15.71 0.04 4.70
CA LEU A 179 -14.61 0.89 4.26
C LEU A 179 -14.84 1.39 2.83
N PRO A 180 -14.51 2.66 2.52
CA PRO A 180 -14.76 3.25 1.22
C PRO A 180 -13.89 2.62 0.11
N THR A 181 -14.38 2.66 -1.12
CA THR A 181 -13.60 2.38 -2.34
C THR A 181 -13.27 3.70 -3.07
N TRP A 182 -12.25 3.69 -3.93
CA TRP A 182 -11.79 4.89 -4.67
C TRP A 182 -11.89 4.78 -6.19
N GLU A 183 -12.78 3.93 -6.67
CA GLU A 183 -12.99 3.69 -8.11
C GLU A 183 -13.39 4.97 -8.87
N SER A 184 -14.18 5.84 -8.23
CA SER A 184 -14.62 7.12 -8.79
C SER A 184 -13.53 8.19 -8.87
N GLU A 185 -12.39 7.95 -8.23
CA GLU A 185 -11.28 8.90 -8.19
C GLU A 185 -10.27 8.70 -9.35
N ILE A 186 -10.54 7.71 -10.20
CA ILE A 186 -9.81 7.38 -11.43
C ILE A 186 -10.68 7.71 -12.65
N ASP A 187 -10.10 8.45 -13.60
CA ASP A 187 -10.73 8.70 -14.90
C ASP A 187 -10.65 7.44 -15.78
N THR A 188 -11.82 6.91 -16.14
CA THR A 188 -11.91 5.70 -16.94
C THR A 188 -12.08 5.94 -18.44
N GLU A 189 -12.17 7.18 -18.93
CA GLU A 189 -12.50 7.45 -20.34
C GLU A 189 -11.27 7.65 -21.24
N GLY A 190 -10.08 7.87 -20.67
CA GLY A 190 -8.83 8.06 -21.43
C GLY A 190 -8.11 6.77 -21.84
N GLY A 191 -7.21 6.88 -22.84
CA GLY A 191 -6.28 5.81 -23.22
C GLY A 191 -5.21 5.51 -22.15
N ALA A 192 -4.17 4.73 -22.48
CA ALA A 192 -3.09 4.38 -21.55
C ALA A 192 -2.51 5.63 -20.83
N PRO A 193 -2.53 5.69 -19.48
CA PRO A 193 -2.12 6.88 -18.75
C PRO A 193 -0.60 7.07 -18.67
N PHE A 194 0.18 6.03 -18.98
CA PHE A 194 1.63 6.01 -18.84
C PHE A 194 2.32 5.52 -20.12
N SER A 195 3.63 5.79 -20.20
CA SER A 195 4.49 5.27 -21.25
C SER A 195 4.89 3.81 -20.98
N GLU A 196 5.22 3.05 -22.02
CA GLU A 196 5.66 1.65 -21.89
C GLU A 196 6.88 1.49 -20.96
N GLN A 197 7.76 2.50 -20.92
CA GLN A 197 8.91 2.50 -20.02
C GLN A 197 8.50 2.61 -18.55
N VAL A 198 7.51 3.45 -18.23
CA VAL A 198 6.97 3.57 -16.87
C VAL A 198 6.24 2.28 -16.49
N ASP A 199 5.48 1.69 -17.41
CA ASP A 199 4.80 0.41 -17.20
C ASP A 199 5.78 -0.72 -16.89
N ALA A 200 6.91 -0.78 -17.62
CA ALA A 200 7.94 -1.80 -17.42
C ALA A 200 8.66 -1.67 -16.07
N ILE A 201 9.01 -0.45 -15.66
CA ILE A 201 9.65 -0.19 -14.37
C ILE A 201 8.69 -0.52 -13.22
N GLN A 202 7.41 -0.16 -13.37
CA GLN A 202 6.41 -0.47 -12.37
C GLN A 202 6.16 -1.98 -12.25
N ASN A 203 6.16 -2.71 -13.37
CA ASN A 203 6.05 -4.17 -13.37
C ASN A 203 7.22 -4.83 -12.62
N SER A 204 8.46 -4.36 -12.82
CA SER A 204 9.63 -4.85 -12.08
C SER A 204 9.44 -4.69 -10.57
N LYS A 205 9.01 -3.51 -10.13
CA LYS A 205 8.75 -3.22 -8.71
C LYS A 205 7.60 -4.04 -8.14
N PHE A 206 6.53 -4.24 -8.93
CA PHE A 206 5.39 -5.05 -8.51
C PHE A 206 5.80 -6.50 -8.32
N ASN A 207 6.60 -7.07 -9.22
CA ASN A 207 7.13 -8.42 -9.07
C ASN A 207 8.05 -8.56 -7.85
N GLU A 208 8.86 -7.56 -7.51
CA GLU A 208 9.68 -7.56 -6.28
C GLU A 208 8.81 -7.45 -5.01
N CYS A 209 7.85 -6.54 -4.98
CA CYS A 209 6.95 -6.29 -3.83
C CYS A 209 5.85 -7.34 -3.64
N CYS A 210 5.45 -8.07 -4.68
CA CYS A 210 4.46 -9.14 -4.57
C CYS A 210 5.11 -10.51 -4.42
N CYS A 211 6.26 -10.80 -5.04
CA CYS A 211 6.89 -12.12 -4.89
C CYS A 211 7.68 -12.30 -3.59
N GLY A 212 8.17 -11.22 -2.96
CA GLY A 212 8.87 -11.30 -1.67
C GLY A 212 7.93 -11.21 -0.45
N PRO A 213 7.20 -10.09 -0.28
CA PRO A 213 6.28 -9.88 0.84
C PRO A 213 5.02 -10.75 0.87
N LEU A 214 4.37 -11.08 -0.27
CA LEU A 214 3.19 -11.97 -0.21
C LEU A 214 3.58 -13.41 0.12
N ARG A 215 4.81 -13.85 -0.20
CA ARG A 215 5.35 -15.09 0.37
C ARG A 215 5.51 -15.00 1.88
N SER A 216 5.93 -13.84 2.42
CA SER A 216 6.03 -13.62 3.88
C SER A 216 4.68 -13.52 4.59
N LEU A 217 3.61 -13.10 3.92
CA LEU A 217 2.24 -13.20 4.43
C LEU A 217 1.67 -14.64 4.30
N CYS A 218 2.15 -15.41 3.32
CA CYS A 218 1.90 -16.86 3.24
C CYS A 218 2.73 -17.70 4.23
N PHE A 219 3.65 -17.12 5.03
CA PHE A 219 4.31 -17.87 6.12
C PHE A 219 3.37 -18.22 7.29
N PHE A 220 2.11 -17.78 7.26
CA PHE A 220 1.03 -18.32 8.10
C PHE A 220 0.27 -19.49 7.44
N HIS A 221 0.79 -20.05 6.35
CA HIS A 221 0.35 -21.31 5.76
C HIS A 221 1.52 -22.30 5.71
N ILE A 222 1.74 -23.00 6.82
CA ILE A 222 2.50 -24.25 6.93
C ILE A 222 1.59 -25.20 7.75
N PRO A 223 1.43 -26.48 7.34
CA PRO A 223 0.38 -27.41 7.82
C PRO A 223 0.27 -27.58 9.33
#